data_AF-A0AAP5H807-F1
#
_entry.id   AF-A0AAP5H807-F1
#
_cell.length_a   1.000
_cell.length_b   1.000
_cell.length_c   1.000
_cell.angle_alpha   90.00
_cell.angle_beta   90.00
_cell.angle_gamma   90.00
#
_symmetry.space_group_name_H-M   'P 1'
#
loop_
_entity.id
_entity.type
_entity.pdbx_description
1 polymer ?
#
loop_
_entity_poly.entity_id
_entity_poly.type
_entity_poly.pdbx_seq_one_letter_code
_entity_poly.pdbx_strand_id
1 'polypeptide(L)'
;MTHMRKRGIRIGLFVAALFVAMLLLLPNTYGFSRDLHTMLNEYNIQPEQVKVVADIDSRTQLVFYDNYATEGLSLAFAQQKRWSSELRLTGGSLYDDPSERVNTHISALQWSDTDYNTILYGKIHDPDITQLKVSYDTASASTPIEANVAPLANEDKLWYVILTEPLTEMKLNMVGLNEAGDTIYTYGDSEI
;
A
#
# COMPACT_ATOMS: atom_id res chain seq x y z
N MET A 1 -45.90 -49.39 16.81
CA MET A 1 -45.23 -48.18 17.34
C MET A 1 -43.74 -48.01 16.93
N THR A 2 -43.16 -48.91 16.15
CA THR A 2 -41.72 -48.90 15.77
C THR A 2 -41.41 -48.22 14.42
N HIS A 3 -42.40 -48.05 13.55
CA HIS A 3 -42.21 -47.52 12.19
C HIS A 3 -42.11 -45.99 12.12
N MET A 4 -42.80 -45.27 13.04
CA MET A 4 -42.75 -43.81 13.13
C MET A 4 -41.41 -43.30 13.69
N ARG A 5 -40.82 -44.04 14.63
CA ARG A 5 -39.52 -43.69 15.25
C ARG A 5 -38.36 -43.78 14.25
N LYS A 6 -38.38 -44.76 13.35
CA LYS A 6 -37.38 -44.91 12.27
C LYS A 6 -37.50 -43.82 11.18
N ARG A 7 -38.72 -43.34 10.89
CA ARG A 7 -38.93 -42.22 9.96
C ARG A 7 -38.44 -40.89 10.54
N GLY A 8 -38.70 -40.62 11.83
CA GLY A 8 -38.20 -39.43 12.51
C GLY A 8 -36.68 -39.33 12.54
N ILE A 9 -35.98 -40.45 12.78
CA ILE A 9 -34.50 -40.49 12.76
C ILE A 9 -33.95 -40.21 11.36
N ARG A 10 -34.56 -40.77 10.31
CA ARG A 10 -34.13 -40.53 8.92
C ARG A 10 -34.35 -39.09 8.47
N ILE A 11 -35.48 -38.49 8.87
CA ILE A 11 -35.78 -37.08 8.59
C ILE A 11 -34.80 -36.17 9.36
N GLY A 12 -34.53 -36.47 10.63
CA GLY A 12 -33.56 -35.71 11.43
C GLY A 12 -32.14 -35.76 10.85
N LEU A 13 -31.69 -36.95 10.41
CA LEU A 13 -30.39 -37.12 9.73
C LEU A 13 -30.34 -36.36 8.40
N PHE A 14 -31.43 -36.33 7.65
CA PHE A 14 -31.51 -35.60 6.39
C PHE A 14 -31.45 -34.09 6.60
N VAL A 15 -32.17 -33.57 7.60
CA VAL A 15 -32.13 -32.14 7.98
C VAL A 15 -30.75 -31.75 8.49
N ALA A 16 -30.10 -32.58 9.32
CA ALA A 16 -28.74 -32.34 9.79
C ALA A 16 -27.72 -32.32 8.64
N ALA A 17 -27.82 -33.26 7.69
CA ALA A 17 -26.97 -33.28 6.50
C ALA A 17 -27.17 -32.04 5.61
N LEU A 18 -28.41 -31.57 5.45
CA LEU A 18 -28.74 -30.34 4.73
C LEU A 18 -28.15 -29.10 5.42
N PHE A 19 -28.22 -29.05 6.76
CA PHE A 19 -27.64 -27.95 7.54
C PHE A 19 -26.11 -27.93 7.44
N VAL A 20 -25.47 -29.09 7.49
CA VAL A 20 -24.01 -29.22 7.32
C VAL A 20 -23.60 -28.86 5.88
N ALA A 21 -24.35 -29.30 4.87
CA ALA A 21 -24.10 -28.91 3.49
C ALA A 21 -24.27 -27.39 3.28
N MET A 22 -25.29 -26.77 3.88
CA MET A 22 -25.49 -25.32 3.83
C MET A 22 -24.35 -24.57 4.55
N LEU A 23 -23.90 -25.04 5.72
CA LEU A 23 -22.74 -24.50 6.43
C LEU A 23 -21.43 -24.64 5.65
N LEU A 24 -21.28 -25.71 4.87
CA LEU A 24 -20.13 -25.92 3.98
C LEU A 24 -20.21 -25.13 2.67
N LEU A 25 -21.41 -24.67 2.27
CA LEU A 25 -21.63 -23.84 1.08
C LEU A 25 -21.54 -22.33 1.36
N LEU A 26 -21.85 -21.89 2.59
CA LEU A 26 -21.70 -20.51 3.05
C LEU A 26 -20.29 -19.88 2.89
N PRO A 27 -19.16 -20.61 2.98
CA PRO A 27 -17.82 -20.02 2.82
C PRO A 27 -17.52 -19.59 1.39
N ASN A 28 -18.24 -20.12 0.38
CA ASN A 28 -17.99 -19.82 -1.03
C ASN A 28 -18.86 -18.67 -1.58
N THR A 29 -19.90 -18.25 -0.86
CA THR A 29 -20.80 -17.17 -1.30
C THR A 29 -20.58 -15.85 -0.57
N TYR A 30 -19.86 -15.86 0.55
CA TYR A 30 -19.54 -14.67 1.34
C TYR A 30 -18.02 -14.50 1.42
N GLY A 31 -17.39 -14.26 0.27
CA GLY A 31 -16.09 -13.63 0.24
C GLY A 31 -16.27 -12.22 0.80
N PHE A 32 -16.00 -12.03 2.09
CA PHE A 32 -15.98 -10.73 2.76
C PHE A 32 -14.75 -9.93 2.31
N SER A 33 -14.59 -9.73 0.99
CA SER A 33 -13.67 -8.73 0.48
C SER A 33 -14.38 -7.39 0.62
N ARG A 34 -13.89 -6.56 1.54
CA ARG A 34 -14.41 -5.21 1.72
C ARG A 34 -13.79 -4.33 0.64
N ASP A 35 -14.59 -3.44 0.07
CA ASP A 35 -14.05 -2.44 -0.84
C ASP A 35 -13.16 -1.43 -0.07
N LEU A 36 -12.17 -0.88 -0.78
CA LEU A 36 -11.19 0.06 -0.23
C LEU A 36 -11.86 1.30 0.38
N HIS A 37 -12.95 1.79 -0.23
CA HIS A 37 -13.62 2.99 0.24
C HIS A 37 -14.23 2.79 1.63
N THR A 38 -14.89 1.65 1.85
CA THR A 38 -15.40 1.29 3.17
C THR A 38 -14.27 1.21 4.20
N MET A 39 -13.11 0.66 3.84
CA MET A 39 -11.96 0.58 4.75
C MET A 39 -11.42 1.96 5.13
N LEU A 40 -11.26 2.86 4.17
CA LEU A 40 -10.76 4.22 4.41
C LEU A 40 -11.72 5.03 5.30
N ASN A 41 -13.02 4.90 5.06
CA ASN A 41 -14.05 5.63 5.81
C ASN A 41 -14.07 5.26 7.30
N GLU A 42 -13.75 4.00 7.66
CA GLU A 42 -13.64 3.59 9.07
C GLU A 42 -12.53 4.33 9.83
N TYR A 43 -11.48 4.74 9.11
CA TYR A 43 -10.39 5.54 9.64
C TYR A 43 -10.60 7.04 9.40
N ASN A 44 -11.82 7.44 9.02
CA ASN A 44 -12.20 8.82 8.72
C ASN A 44 -11.34 9.47 7.62
N ILE A 45 -10.85 8.66 6.68
CA ILE A 45 -10.13 9.13 5.49
C ILE A 45 -11.14 9.27 4.36
N GLN A 46 -11.42 10.52 3.97
CA GLN A 46 -12.36 10.84 2.92
C GLN A 46 -11.75 10.62 1.52
N PRO A 47 -12.56 10.33 0.48
CA PRO A 47 -12.06 10.11 -0.88
C PRO A 47 -11.19 11.26 -1.42
N GLU A 48 -11.53 12.51 -1.10
CA GLU A 48 -10.80 13.70 -1.51
C GLU A 48 -9.40 13.84 -0.90
N GLN A 49 -9.16 13.15 0.22
CA GLN A 49 -7.83 13.09 0.83
C GLN A 49 -6.90 12.15 0.06
N VAL A 50 -7.46 11.14 -0.62
CA VAL A 50 -6.67 10.14 -1.36
C VAL A 50 -6.04 10.77 -2.59
N LYS A 51 -4.72 10.66 -2.70
CA LYS A 51 -3.94 11.19 -3.82
C LYS A 51 -3.57 10.11 -4.82
N VAL A 52 -3.09 8.99 -4.33
CA VAL A 52 -2.63 7.88 -5.17
C VAL A 52 -3.00 6.57 -4.50
N VAL A 53 -3.48 5.63 -5.32
CA VAL A 53 -3.63 4.23 -4.96
C VAL A 53 -2.76 3.42 -5.91
N ALA A 54 -1.86 2.60 -5.39
CA ALA A 54 -0.96 1.77 -6.17
C ALA A 54 -1.04 0.31 -5.72
N ASP A 55 -1.09 -0.63 -6.65
CA ASP A 55 -1.11 -2.05 -6.32
C ASP A 55 0.32 -2.53 -6.03
N ILE A 56 0.54 -3.12 -4.86
CA ILE A 56 1.78 -3.85 -4.52
C ILE A 56 1.70 -5.27 -5.07
N ASP A 57 0.55 -5.90 -4.87
CA ASP A 57 0.22 -7.21 -5.40
C ASP A 57 -1.30 -7.32 -5.63
N SER A 58 -1.78 -8.48 -6.10
CA SER A 58 -3.20 -8.74 -6.38
C SER A 58 -4.20 -8.51 -5.21
N ARG A 59 -3.70 -8.34 -3.99
CA ARG A 59 -4.44 -8.25 -2.74
C ARG A 59 -3.96 -7.13 -1.83
N THR A 60 -2.90 -6.42 -2.17
CA THR A 60 -2.32 -5.39 -1.32
C THR A 60 -2.17 -4.09 -2.12
N GLN A 61 -2.76 -3.03 -1.60
CA GLN A 61 -2.72 -1.70 -2.18
C GLN A 61 -2.07 -0.71 -1.22
N LEU A 62 -1.30 0.21 -1.79
CA LEU A 62 -0.69 1.36 -1.16
C LEU A 62 -1.60 2.57 -1.37
N VAL A 63 -1.86 3.33 -0.32
CA VAL A 63 -2.72 4.52 -0.37
C VAL A 63 -1.98 5.71 0.20
N PHE A 64 -1.71 6.70 -0.64
CA PHE A 64 -1.20 8.00 -0.24
C PHE A 64 -2.37 8.96 -0.03
N TYR A 65 -2.41 9.64 1.10
CA TYR A 65 -3.50 10.55 1.43
C TYR A 65 -3.03 11.77 2.23
N ASP A 66 -3.72 12.90 2.06
CA ASP A 66 -3.53 14.07 2.91
C ASP A 66 -4.09 13.77 4.30
N ASN A 67 -3.24 13.79 5.31
CA ASN A 67 -3.65 13.60 6.70
C ASN A 67 -3.82 14.96 7.37
N TYR A 68 -5.08 15.34 7.60
CA TYR A 68 -5.41 16.61 8.25
C TYR A 68 -4.99 16.67 9.72
N ALA A 69 -4.79 15.54 10.39
CA ALA A 69 -4.34 15.53 11.78
C ALA A 69 -2.85 15.88 11.93
N THR A 70 -2.05 15.55 10.91
CA THR A 70 -0.60 15.79 10.90
C THR A 70 -0.19 16.87 9.89
N GLU A 71 -1.15 17.45 9.17
CA GLU A 71 -0.95 18.45 8.11
C GLU A 71 0.09 18.03 7.06
N GLY A 72 0.07 16.75 6.66
CA GLY A 72 1.08 16.20 5.75
C GLY A 72 0.60 15.00 4.95
N LEU A 73 1.43 14.54 4.02
CA LEU A 73 1.15 13.36 3.22
C LEU A 73 1.44 12.09 4.05
N SER A 74 0.41 11.30 4.32
CA SER A 74 0.53 10.02 5.03
C SER A 74 0.35 8.84 4.09
N LEU A 75 0.72 7.67 4.62
CA LEU A 75 0.67 6.41 3.93
C LEU A 75 -0.20 5.42 4.70
N ALA A 76 -1.08 4.73 3.98
CA ALA A 76 -1.83 3.61 4.47
C ALA A 76 -1.66 2.43 3.52
N PHE A 77 -1.82 1.23 4.06
CA PHE A 77 -1.85 0.02 3.26
C PHE A 77 -3.17 -0.71 3.46
N ALA A 78 -3.81 -1.07 2.35
CA ALA A 78 -5.05 -1.81 2.33
C ALA A 78 -4.78 -3.24 1.84
N GLN A 79 -5.12 -4.24 2.65
CA GLN A 79 -4.94 -5.64 2.31
C GLN A 79 -6.27 -6.40 2.29
N GLN A 80 -6.51 -7.15 1.22
CA GLN A 80 -7.65 -8.05 1.06
C GLN A 80 -7.21 -9.50 1.33
N LYS A 81 -7.64 -10.05 2.47
CA LYS A 81 -7.46 -11.47 2.82
C LYS A 81 -8.69 -12.27 2.40
N ARG A 82 -8.55 -13.60 2.40
CA ARG A 82 -9.63 -14.53 2.02
C ARG A 82 -10.90 -14.36 2.86
N TRP A 83 -10.76 -13.93 4.12
CA TRP A 83 -11.84 -13.86 5.10
C TRP A 83 -11.95 -12.51 5.81
N SER A 84 -11.12 -11.52 5.42
CA SER A 84 -11.10 -10.19 6.05
C SER A 84 -10.42 -9.17 5.15
N SER A 85 -10.58 -7.90 5.45
CA SER A 85 -9.77 -6.82 4.87
C SER A 85 -9.27 -5.92 5.99
N GLU A 86 -8.06 -5.41 5.86
CA GLU A 86 -7.35 -4.68 6.92
C GLU A 86 -6.67 -3.44 6.35
N LEU A 87 -6.85 -2.30 6.99
CA LEU A 87 -6.13 -1.06 6.69
C LEU A 87 -5.10 -0.83 7.80
N ARG A 88 -3.83 -0.66 7.43
CA ARG A 88 -2.77 -0.26 8.37
C ARG A 88 -2.27 1.12 8.01
N LEU A 89 -2.38 2.04 8.96
CA LEU A 89 -1.73 3.34 8.88
C LEU A 89 -0.27 3.19 9.33
N THR A 90 0.67 3.82 8.65
CA THR A 90 2.09 3.77 9.05
C THR A 90 2.42 4.72 10.21
N GLY A 91 1.48 5.58 10.58
CA GLY A 91 1.61 6.54 11.69
C GLY A 91 2.51 7.74 11.40
N GLY A 92 3.29 7.73 10.32
CA GLY A 92 4.14 8.84 9.88
C GLY A 92 3.48 9.68 8.79
N SER A 93 3.70 11.00 8.85
CA SER A 93 3.48 11.90 7.73
C SER A 93 4.83 12.35 7.18
N LEU A 94 4.92 12.46 5.86
CA LEU A 94 6.00 13.17 5.21
C LEU A 94 6.01 14.61 5.75
N TYR A 95 7.12 14.99 6.40
CA TYR A 95 7.40 16.39 6.66
C TYR A 95 7.70 17.06 5.32
N ASP A 96 6.98 18.13 5.04
CA ASP A 96 7.07 18.82 3.76
C ASP A 96 7.84 20.13 3.94
N ASP A 97 9.12 20.13 3.58
CA ASP A 97 9.91 21.35 3.46
C ASP A 97 9.82 21.88 2.02
N PRO A 98 9.08 22.97 1.76
CA PRO A 98 8.93 23.51 0.41
C PRO A 98 10.21 24.18 -0.12
N SER A 99 11.25 24.33 0.71
CA SER A 99 12.55 24.85 0.26
C SER A 99 13.42 23.78 -0.41
N GLU A 100 13.13 22.50 -0.20
CA GLU A 100 13.80 21.40 -0.89
C GLU A 100 13.17 21.17 -2.28
N ARG A 101 13.99 20.85 -3.29
CA ARG A 101 13.47 20.52 -4.63
C ARG A 101 12.74 19.17 -4.66
N VAL A 102 13.22 18.23 -3.85
CA VAL A 102 12.67 16.88 -3.71
C VAL A 102 12.77 16.47 -2.24
N ASN A 103 11.63 16.30 -1.58
CA ASN A 103 11.56 15.74 -0.23
C ASN A 103 11.59 14.22 -0.29
N THR A 104 12.09 13.58 0.76
CA THR A 104 12.20 12.11 0.86
C THR A 104 11.76 11.60 2.22
N HIS A 105 10.99 10.52 2.22
CA HIS A 105 10.65 9.74 3.40
C HIS A 105 10.73 8.24 3.11
N ILE A 106 11.03 7.48 4.15
CA ILE A 106 11.16 6.04 4.09
C ILE A 106 10.13 5.48 5.04
N SER A 107 9.24 4.63 4.52
CA SER A 107 8.35 3.85 5.35
C SER A 107 8.63 2.37 5.13
N ALA A 108 9.07 1.73 6.20
CA ALA A 108 9.22 0.30 6.29
C ALA A 108 7.91 -0.32 6.76
N LEU A 109 7.46 -1.38 6.10
CA LEU A 109 6.30 -2.12 6.51
C LEU A 109 6.60 -3.59 6.65
N GLN A 110 6.37 -4.10 7.85
CA GLN A 110 6.39 -5.51 8.15
C GLN A 110 4.97 -6.02 8.38
N TRP A 111 4.48 -6.86 7.48
CA TRP A 111 3.15 -7.47 7.58
C TRP A 111 3.16 -8.76 8.38
N SER A 112 4.20 -9.55 8.14
CA SER A 112 4.49 -10.83 8.76
C SER A 112 6.01 -10.95 8.90
N ASP A 113 6.49 -12.01 9.55
CA ASP A 113 7.93 -12.26 9.67
C ASP A 113 8.64 -12.41 8.31
N THR A 114 7.87 -12.70 7.25
CA THR A 114 8.39 -12.95 5.89
C THR A 114 7.97 -11.91 4.85
N ASP A 115 6.93 -11.11 5.12
CA ASP A 115 6.43 -10.11 4.18
C ASP A 115 6.84 -8.71 4.64
N TYR A 116 7.85 -8.19 3.97
CA TYR A 116 8.40 -6.87 4.22
C TYR A 116 8.41 -6.06 2.93
N ASN A 117 7.92 -4.83 3.00
CA ASN A 117 8.01 -3.88 1.89
C ASN A 117 8.61 -2.57 2.41
N THR A 118 9.63 -2.06 1.72
CA THR A 118 10.12 -0.69 1.92
C THR A 118 9.49 0.20 0.86
N ILE A 119 8.87 1.28 1.30
CA ILE A 119 8.37 2.33 0.42
C ILE A 119 9.26 3.56 0.60
N LEU A 120 9.90 3.96 -0.49
CA LEU A 120 10.56 5.26 -0.60
C LEU A 120 9.56 6.19 -1.28
N TYR A 121 9.30 7.36 -0.71
CA TYR A 121 8.36 8.31 -1.31
C TYR A 121 8.64 9.74 -0.88
N GLY A 122 8.08 10.69 -1.61
CA GLY A 122 8.16 12.09 -1.24
C GLY A 122 7.49 13.01 -2.25
N LYS A 123 7.73 14.32 -2.11
CA LYS A 123 7.22 15.32 -3.04
C LYS A 123 8.35 15.87 -3.90
N ILE A 124 8.02 16.17 -5.16
CA ILE A 124 8.82 16.95 -6.08
C ILE A 124 8.18 18.33 -6.16
N HIS A 125 8.91 19.33 -5.68
CA HIS A 125 8.50 20.74 -5.68
C HIS A 125 9.01 21.48 -6.91
N ASP A 126 10.04 20.95 -7.56
CA ASP A 126 10.54 21.53 -8.80
C ASP A 126 9.69 21.08 -10.01
N PRO A 127 8.97 22.00 -10.66
CA PRO A 127 8.09 21.66 -11.78
C PRO A 127 8.87 21.12 -12.98
N ASP A 128 10.14 21.51 -13.16
CA ASP A 128 10.99 21.09 -14.27
C ASP A 128 11.44 19.62 -14.14
N ILE A 129 11.38 19.04 -12.94
CA ILE A 129 11.64 17.61 -12.73
C ILE A 129 10.41 16.81 -13.16
N THR A 130 10.57 16.01 -14.21
CA THR A 130 9.48 15.18 -14.78
C THR A 130 9.69 13.69 -14.58
N GLN A 131 10.94 13.25 -14.41
CA GLN A 131 11.28 11.88 -14.08
C GLN A 131 12.26 11.86 -12.91
N LEU A 132 12.11 10.86 -12.04
CA LEU A 132 13.02 10.65 -10.91
C LEU A 132 13.54 9.21 -10.96
N LYS A 133 14.86 9.07 -10.98
CA LYS A 133 15.54 7.77 -10.88
C LYS A 133 16.19 7.67 -9.52
N VAL A 134 15.92 6.56 -8.85
CA VAL A 134 16.40 6.29 -7.50
C VAL A 134 17.28 5.05 -7.56
N SER A 135 18.46 5.13 -6.97
CA SER A 135 19.34 3.99 -6.78
C SER A 135 19.73 3.93 -5.31
N TYR A 136 19.79 2.73 -4.76
CA TYR A 136 20.24 2.50 -3.40
C TYR A 136 21.33 1.43 -3.42
N ASP A 137 22.37 1.62 -2.62
CA ASP A 137 23.38 0.58 -2.47
C ASP A 137 22.79 -0.61 -1.72
N THR A 138 22.76 -1.76 -2.38
CA THR A 138 22.66 -3.05 -1.70
C THR A 138 24.04 -3.71 -1.68
N ALA A 139 24.24 -4.71 -0.82
CA ALA A 139 25.47 -5.51 -0.81
C ALA A 139 25.79 -6.19 -2.16
N SER A 140 24.87 -6.19 -3.14
CA SER A 140 24.99 -6.95 -4.40
C SER A 140 24.97 -6.10 -5.68
N ALA A 141 24.35 -4.92 -5.72
CA ALA A 141 24.46 -3.92 -6.79
C ALA A 141 23.57 -2.70 -6.51
N SER A 142 23.91 -1.56 -7.13
CA SER A 142 23.08 -0.34 -7.18
C SER A 142 22.57 -0.17 -8.61
N THR A 143 21.38 -0.70 -8.90
CA THR A 143 20.72 -0.49 -10.20
C THR A 143 19.71 0.64 -10.06
N PRO A 144 19.74 1.68 -10.91
CA PRO A 144 18.72 2.72 -10.90
C PRO A 144 17.33 2.16 -11.19
N ILE A 145 16.37 2.54 -10.36
CA ILE A 145 14.95 2.25 -10.48
C ILE A 145 14.24 3.55 -10.82
N GLU A 146 13.38 3.51 -11.83
CA GLU A 146 12.53 4.64 -12.16
C GLU A 146 11.39 4.74 -11.14
N ALA A 147 11.25 5.90 -10.50
CA ALA A 147 10.19 6.15 -9.55
C ALA A 147 8.86 6.41 -10.28
N ASN A 148 7.76 5.97 -9.66
CA ASN A 148 6.44 6.39 -10.09
C ASN A 148 6.27 7.86 -9.74
N VAL A 149 5.91 8.68 -10.71
CA VAL A 149 5.61 10.11 -10.51
C VAL A 149 4.14 10.35 -10.81
N ALA A 150 3.42 10.88 -9.83
CA ALA A 150 2.00 11.21 -9.93
C ALA A 150 1.79 12.70 -9.69
N PRO A 151 0.97 13.38 -10.50
CA PRO A 151 0.67 14.79 -10.29
C PRO A 151 -0.09 14.99 -8.98
N LEU A 152 0.23 16.07 -8.25
CA LEU A 152 -0.52 16.58 -7.11
C LEU A 152 -1.13 17.95 -7.45
N ALA A 153 -1.69 18.62 -6.43
CA ALA A 153 -2.14 20.00 -6.56
C ALA A 153 -0.94 20.96 -6.64
N ASN A 154 -1.14 22.15 -7.22
CA ASN A 154 -0.14 23.23 -7.28
C ASN A 154 1.19 22.89 -7.98
N GLU A 155 1.15 22.06 -9.04
CA GLU A 155 2.33 21.64 -9.83
C GLU A 155 3.30 20.68 -9.11
N ASP A 156 3.11 20.47 -7.81
CA ASP A 156 3.80 19.43 -7.05
C ASP A 156 3.54 18.05 -7.66
N LYS A 157 4.48 17.13 -7.44
CA LYS A 157 4.33 15.72 -7.83
C LYS A 157 4.67 14.81 -6.66
N LEU A 158 3.91 13.74 -6.46
CA LEU A 158 4.26 12.64 -5.58
C LEU A 158 5.20 11.71 -6.34
N TRP A 159 6.32 11.34 -5.73
CA TRP A 159 7.15 10.26 -6.23
C TRP A 159 7.16 9.09 -5.24
N TYR A 160 7.21 7.86 -5.75
CA TYR A 160 7.38 6.68 -4.90
C TYR A 160 7.99 5.47 -5.61
N VAL A 161 8.67 4.63 -4.82
CA VAL A 161 9.22 3.34 -5.20
C VAL A 161 8.80 2.29 -4.17
N ILE A 162 8.37 1.13 -4.65
CA ILE A 162 7.96 -0.02 -3.85
C ILE A 162 9.05 -1.08 -3.95
N LEU A 163 9.66 -1.43 -2.83
CA LEU A 163 10.72 -2.44 -2.74
C LEU A 163 10.21 -3.64 -1.96
N THR A 164 10.20 -4.82 -2.60
CA THR A 164 9.72 -6.08 -2.02
C THR A 164 10.80 -6.84 -1.23
N GLU A 165 11.99 -6.26 -1.08
CA GLU A 165 13.11 -6.83 -0.33
C GLU A 165 13.47 -5.91 0.84
N PRO A 166 13.83 -6.49 2.01
CA PRO A 166 14.29 -5.70 3.14
C PRO A 166 15.63 -5.04 2.83
N LEU A 167 15.71 -3.72 3.03
CA LEU A 167 16.97 -2.97 2.96
C LEU A 167 17.67 -3.03 4.32
N THR A 168 18.88 -3.57 4.37
CA THR A 168 19.70 -3.62 5.58
C THR A 168 20.61 -2.41 5.75
N GLU A 169 21.09 -1.84 4.63
CA GLU A 169 21.89 -0.62 4.57
C GLU A 169 21.42 0.18 3.34
N MET A 170 21.34 1.51 3.44
CA MET A 170 20.80 2.33 2.35
C MET A 170 21.63 3.60 2.16
N LYS A 171 22.43 3.65 1.09
CA LYS A 171 22.92 4.91 0.53
C LYS A 171 22.02 5.30 -0.62
N LEU A 172 21.16 6.28 -0.41
CA LEU A 172 20.19 6.73 -1.40
C LEU A 172 20.85 7.71 -2.36
N ASN A 173 20.80 7.43 -3.66
CA ASN A 173 21.11 8.39 -4.70
C ASN A 173 19.86 8.62 -5.55
N MET A 174 19.59 9.87 -5.89
CA MET A 174 18.48 10.28 -6.73
C MET A 174 18.95 11.18 -7.86
N VAL A 175 18.39 10.97 -9.04
CA VAL A 175 18.62 11.79 -10.23
C VAL A 175 17.27 12.25 -10.76
N GLY A 176 17.05 13.57 -10.77
CA GLY A 176 15.89 14.19 -11.37
C GLY A 176 16.19 14.67 -12.79
N LEU A 177 15.33 14.30 -13.73
CA LEU A 177 15.47 14.62 -15.15
C LEU A 177 14.35 15.57 -15.61
N ASN A 178 14.69 16.47 -16.53
CA ASN A 178 13.70 17.30 -17.23
C ASN A 178 13.02 16.54 -18.39
N GLU A 179 12.09 17.20 -19.09
CA GLU A 179 11.40 16.62 -20.26
C GLU A 179 12.33 16.18 -21.39
N ALA A 180 13.49 16.81 -21.54
CA ALA A 180 14.51 16.46 -22.52
C ALA A 180 15.36 15.25 -22.11
N GLY A 181 15.22 14.78 -20.87
CA GLY A 181 16.03 13.71 -20.28
C GLY A 181 17.37 14.19 -19.71
N ASP A 182 17.58 15.51 -19.59
CA ASP A 182 18.78 16.07 -18.97
C ASP A 182 18.69 15.99 -17.45
N THR A 183 19.81 15.67 -16.81
CA THR A 183 19.93 15.72 -15.35
C THR A 183 19.92 17.17 -14.86
N ILE A 184 18.91 17.51 -14.07
CA ILE A 184 18.74 18.84 -13.48
C ILE A 184 18.74 18.81 -11.94
N TYR A 185 18.69 17.62 -11.34
CA TYR A 185 18.77 17.41 -9.91
C TYR A 185 19.57 16.15 -9.60
N THR A 186 20.44 16.24 -8.60
CA THR A 186 21.18 15.11 -8.07
C THR A 186 21.18 15.20 -6.56
N TYR A 187 20.84 14.11 -5.92
CA TYR A 187 21.03 13.89 -4.51
C TYR A 187 21.84 12.62 -4.33
N GLY A 188 22.81 12.67 -3.43
CA GLY A 188 23.52 11.49 -2.98
C GLY A 188 23.67 11.61 -1.48
N ASP A 189 23.15 10.62 -0.76
CA ASP A 189 23.41 10.47 0.65
C ASP A 189 24.87 10.06 0.82
N SER A 190 25.76 11.05 0.82
CA SER A 190 27.16 10.87 1.14
C SER A 190 27.27 10.72 2.65
N GLU A 191 27.19 9.49 3.15
CA GLU A 191 27.68 9.26 4.50
C GLU A 191 29.20 9.50 4.56
N ILE A 192 29.55 10.30 5.58
CA ILE A 192 30.87 10.69 6.10
C ILE A 192 31.75 9.48 6.40
#